data_AF-A0A1X7A3A3-F1
#
_entry.id   AF-A0A1X7A3A3-F1
#
_cell.length_a   1.000
_cell.length_b   1.000
_cell.length_c   1.000
_cell.angle_alpha   90.00
_cell.angle_beta   90.00
_cell.angle_gamma   90.00
#
_symmetry.space_group_name_H-M   'P 1'
#
loop_
_entity.id
_entity.type
_entity.pdbx_description
1 polymer ?
#
loop_
_entity_poly.entity_id
_entity_poly.type
_entity_poly.pdbx_seq_one_letter_code
_entity_poly.pdbx_strand_id
1 'polypeptide(L)'
;MSKFLKILAPASAGTASVLTLAYVLADQFVVDMPAPARVSFVAAANAQETEAPAPAAETVAQAAAEAPAPARDGGYGLGREALPEEIAAWDIDIRPDGQGLPVGSGDVWTGEEVFVEKCASCHGDFGEAVGRWPQLAGGQGTLERKDPVKTIGSYWPYLSTVWDYVHRAMPFGDAQSLTPDEVYAITAYLLYLNNIVEDDFELSNESFAEVEMPNAEGFKPDDRPETELTAFSGEACMEGCKDEVEITMRAAVLDVTPGSDEGDADVEDTAIEVEEQAAAQPADAEPAEEAVAGDQPTAPEDAAVAGEADAASVEGADAEAAPAEAVVEASAGPDPELVAAGERVFKKCAACHQVGENAKNRSGPQLNGIVGRTAGTVEGFRYSGALEEAGADGLVWDHESLAGFLADPRAYLKGTKMSFAGLRSDEDIAAITAFLEAQGE
;
A
#
# COMPACT_ATOMS: atom_id res chain seq x y z
N MET A 1 54.84 46.96 43.24
CA MET A 1 53.90 47.50 42.23
C MET A 1 54.42 47.42 40.77
N SER A 2 55.73 47.40 40.49
CA SER A 2 56.27 47.42 39.10
C SER A 2 56.10 46.13 38.27
N LYS A 3 55.99 44.94 38.89
CA LYS A 3 55.83 43.67 38.15
C LYS A 3 54.40 43.43 37.62
N PHE A 4 53.39 43.89 38.35
CA PHE A 4 51.98 43.77 37.95
C PHE A 4 51.69 44.60 36.69
N LEU A 5 52.24 45.81 36.61
CA LEU A 5 52.08 46.69 35.44
C LEU A 5 52.70 46.10 34.17
N LYS A 6 53.81 45.35 34.30
CA LYS A 6 54.53 44.73 33.17
C LYS A 6 53.79 43.54 32.55
N ILE A 7 52.84 42.94 33.26
CA ILE A 7 52.05 41.79 32.79
C ILE A 7 50.67 42.25 32.32
N LEU A 8 50.03 43.16 33.06
CA LEU A 8 48.69 43.64 32.71
C LEU A 8 48.68 44.56 31.50
N ALA A 9 49.70 45.40 31.30
CA ALA A 9 49.76 46.30 30.14
C ALA A 9 49.81 45.57 28.78
N PRO A 10 50.64 44.53 28.56
CA PRO A 10 50.61 43.79 27.30
C PRO A 10 49.34 42.94 27.16
N ALA A 11 48.78 42.41 28.25
CA ALA A 11 47.53 41.65 28.21
C ALA A 11 46.33 42.55 27.82
N SER A 12 46.20 43.73 28.43
CA SER A 12 45.13 44.67 28.10
C SER A 12 45.29 45.26 26.70
N ALA A 13 46.53 45.53 26.26
CA ALA A 13 46.80 45.95 24.88
C ALA A 13 46.46 44.84 23.87
N GLY A 14 46.74 43.58 24.19
CA GLY A 14 46.37 42.43 23.37
C GLY A 14 44.86 42.28 23.22
N THR A 15 44.12 42.30 24.34
CA THR A 15 42.66 42.21 24.33
C THR A 15 42.01 43.38 23.59
N ALA A 16 42.49 44.60 23.81
CA ALA A 16 41.99 45.77 23.09
C ALA A 16 42.26 45.68 21.58
N SER A 17 43.41 45.13 21.17
CA SER A 17 43.75 44.94 19.76
C SER A 17 42.84 43.89 19.09
N VAL A 18 42.57 42.77 19.78
CA VAL A 18 41.67 41.73 19.26
C VAL A 18 40.24 42.24 19.16
N LEU A 19 39.74 42.95 20.17
CA LEU A 19 38.39 43.51 20.15
C LEU A 19 38.24 44.61 19.08
N THR A 20 39.27 45.44 18.88
CA THR A 20 39.26 46.46 17.82
C THR A 20 39.30 45.82 16.43
N LEU A 21 40.11 44.76 16.25
CA LEU A 21 40.16 44.02 15.00
C LEU A 21 38.84 43.30 14.71
N ALA A 22 38.21 42.71 15.73
CA ALA A 22 36.88 42.09 15.60
C ALA A 22 35.80 43.13 15.24
N TYR A 23 35.82 44.32 15.86
CA TYR A 23 34.89 45.40 15.54
C TYR A 23 35.07 45.91 14.11
N VAL A 24 36.33 46.13 13.69
CA VAL A 24 36.64 46.60 12.32
C VAL A 24 36.32 45.52 11.26
N LEU A 25 36.54 44.24 11.56
CA LEU A 25 36.21 43.15 10.62
C LEU A 25 34.71 42.86 10.58
N ALA A 26 33.97 43.03 11.68
CA ALA A 26 32.52 42.85 11.69
C ALA A 26 31.82 43.83 10.74
N ASP A 27 32.29 45.08 10.66
CA ASP A 27 31.74 46.09 9.74
C ASP A 27 32.18 45.90 8.28
N GLN A 28 33.25 45.14 8.02
CA GLN A 28 33.77 44.92 6.66
C GLN A 28 33.06 43.80 5.88
N PHE A 29 32.26 42.96 6.56
CA PHE A 29 31.50 41.86 5.93
C PHE A 29 29.98 42.02 6.01
N VAL A 30 29.47 43.11 6.62
CA VAL A 30 28.06 43.49 6.48
C VAL A 30 27.91 44.27 5.19
N VAL A 31 27.58 43.56 4.11
CA VAL A 31 27.19 44.18 2.84
C VAL A 31 25.82 44.83 3.07
N ASP A 32 25.79 46.16 3.19
CA ASP A 32 24.52 46.89 3.19
C ASP A 32 23.94 46.81 1.77
N MET A 33 23.02 45.86 1.56
CA MET A 33 22.38 45.67 0.27
C MET A 33 21.61 46.94 -0.12
N PRO A 34 21.91 47.58 -1.27
CA PRO A 34 21.17 48.74 -1.70
C PRO A 34 19.69 48.37 -1.90
N ALA A 35 18.79 49.22 -1.41
CA ALA A 35 17.34 49.03 -1.46
C ALA A 35 16.75 48.41 -2.76
N PRO A 36 17.21 48.75 -3.99
CA PRO A 36 16.69 48.10 -5.21
C PRO A 36 17.01 46.59 -5.35
N ALA A 37 18.06 46.08 -4.69
CA ALA A 37 18.42 44.66 -4.76
C ALA A 37 17.52 43.77 -3.89
N ARG A 38 16.97 44.30 -2.78
CA ARG A 38 16.03 43.55 -1.92
C ARG A 38 14.70 43.25 -2.61
N VAL A 39 14.29 44.10 -3.56
CA VAL A 39 13.03 43.94 -4.30
C VAL A 39 13.17 42.94 -5.46
N SER A 40 14.38 42.79 -6.03
CA SER A 40 14.62 41.92 -7.19
C SER A 40 14.60 40.42 -6.87
N PHE A 41 14.91 40.02 -5.63
CA PHE A 41 14.82 38.61 -5.22
C PHE A 41 13.39 38.14 -4.96
N VAL A 42 12.43 39.05 -4.79
CA VAL A 42 11.00 38.70 -4.64
C VAL A 42 10.27 38.75 -5.99
N ALA A 43 10.72 39.61 -6.92
CA ALA A 43 10.08 39.76 -8.23
C ALA A 43 10.42 38.66 -9.25
N ALA A 44 11.55 37.94 -9.10
CA ALA A 44 11.95 36.89 -10.04
C ALA A 44 11.09 35.61 -9.96
N ALA A 45 10.27 35.45 -8.91
CA ALA A 45 9.34 34.31 -8.79
C ALA A 45 8.00 34.54 -9.52
N ASN A 46 7.71 35.75 -10.00
CA ASN A 46 6.38 36.12 -10.53
C ASN A 46 6.43 36.93 -11.83
N ALA A 47 7.32 36.59 -12.77
CA ALA A 47 7.37 37.26 -14.06
C ALA A 47 7.46 36.27 -15.23
N GLN A 48 6.34 35.64 -15.58
CA GLN A 48 6.03 35.27 -16.96
C GLN A 48 4.53 35.46 -17.25
N GLU A 49 4.18 36.69 -17.63
CA GLU A 49 3.06 37.05 -18.50
C GLU A 49 3.64 38.09 -19.48
N THR A 50 3.36 38.18 -20.77
CA THR A 50 2.34 37.67 -21.71
C THR A 50 2.77 38.16 -23.12
N GLU A 51 2.23 37.57 -24.20
CA GLU A 51 2.07 38.28 -25.48
C GLU A 51 0.58 38.20 -25.90
N ALA A 52 0.04 39.30 -26.43
CA ALA A 52 -1.35 39.79 -26.35
C ALA A 52 -2.23 39.49 -27.60
N PRO A 53 -3.40 40.15 -27.85
CA PRO A 53 -4.64 40.33 -27.05
C PRO A 53 -5.95 39.99 -27.81
N ALA A 54 -7.09 39.90 -27.09
CA ALA A 54 -8.44 40.18 -27.62
C ALA A 54 -9.36 40.75 -26.49
N PRO A 55 -10.39 41.57 -26.78
CA PRO A 55 -10.71 42.72 -25.94
C PRO A 55 -11.82 42.53 -24.89
N ALA A 56 -11.58 43.18 -23.76
CA ALA A 56 -12.50 43.94 -22.90
C ALA A 56 -13.82 43.29 -22.43
N ALA A 57 -13.82 42.88 -21.16
CA ALA A 57 -14.89 43.20 -20.22
C ALA A 57 -14.24 43.84 -18.98
N GLU A 58 -14.50 45.12 -18.75
CA GLU A 58 -14.04 45.85 -17.57
C GLU A 58 -14.72 45.30 -16.32
N THR A 59 -13.98 44.56 -15.50
CA THR A 59 -14.23 44.48 -14.05
C THR A 59 -13.06 45.12 -13.35
N VAL A 60 -13.29 46.30 -12.81
CA VAL A 60 -12.34 47.03 -11.96
C VAL A 60 -12.15 46.21 -10.68
N ALA A 61 -11.12 45.36 -10.64
CA ALA A 61 -10.62 44.80 -9.40
C ALA A 61 -9.90 45.92 -8.63
N GLN A 62 -10.66 46.61 -7.78
CA GLN A 62 -10.08 47.49 -6.79
C GLN A 62 -9.30 46.60 -5.82
N ALA A 63 -7.98 46.65 -5.87
CA ALA A 63 -7.12 46.04 -4.87
C ALA A 63 -7.46 46.67 -3.51
N ALA A 64 -8.31 45.99 -2.73
CA ALA A 64 -8.51 46.33 -1.35
C ALA A 64 -7.18 46.09 -0.65
N ALA A 65 -6.57 47.15 -0.12
CA ALA A 65 -5.51 47.00 0.85
C ALA A 65 -6.08 46.19 2.02
N GLU A 66 -5.67 44.92 2.15
CA GLU A 66 -6.05 44.09 3.29
C GLU A 66 -5.60 44.81 4.56
N ALA A 67 -6.55 45.08 5.45
CA ALA A 67 -6.27 45.69 6.74
C ALA A 67 -5.30 44.77 7.53
N PRO A 68 -4.37 45.35 8.32
CA PRO A 68 -3.54 44.55 9.20
C PRO A 68 -4.43 43.70 10.10
N ALA A 69 -4.01 42.45 10.31
CA ALA A 69 -4.80 41.49 11.04
C ALA A 69 -5.11 41.98 12.48
N PRO A 70 -6.34 41.78 12.98
CA PRO A 70 -6.73 42.26 14.30
C PRO A 70 -5.87 41.58 15.38
N ALA A 71 -5.15 42.39 16.15
CA ALA A 71 -4.40 41.90 17.30
C ALA A 71 -5.37 41.45 18.39
N ARG A 72 -5.32 40.16 18.78
CA ARG A 72 -5.97 39.68 20.00
C ARG A 72 -5.27 40.32 21.21
N ASP A 73 -6.03 40.66 22.25
CA ASP A 73 -5.47 41.23 23.48
C ASP A 73 -4.37 40.32 24.06
N GLY A 74 -3.16 40.86 24.21
CA GLY A 74 -1.97 40.12 24.67
C GLY A 74 -1.14 39.43 23.58
N GLY A 75 -1.55 39.50 22.32
CA GLY A 75 -0.79 38.98 21.17
C GLY A 75 0.19 39.99 20.56
N TYR A 76 1.17 39.50 19.80
CA TYR A 76 2.15 40.32 19.07
C TYR A 76 1.57 41.04 17.83
N GLY A 77 0.26 40.89 17.55
CA GLY A 77 -0.39 41.48 16.37
C GLY A 77 0.07 40.88 15.03
N LEU A 78 0.49 39.61 15.04
CA LEU A 78 0.91 38.86 13.85
C LEU A 78 -0.16 37.83 13.46
N GLY A 79 -0.36 37.63 12.16
CA GLY A 79 -1.33 36.66 11.60
C GLY A 79 -2.78 37.08 11.81
N ARG A 80 -3.72 36.41 11.14
CA ARG A 80 -5.18 36.61 11.28
C ARG A 80 -5.85 35.35 11.83
N GLU A 81 -7.10 35.50 12.23
CA GLU A 81 -7.95 34.34 12.52
C GLU A 81 -8.10 33.47 11.26
N ALA A 82 -7.94 32.16 11.44
CA ALA A 82 -8.16 31.19 10.38
C ALA A 82 -9.66 31.11 10.11
N LEU A 83 -10.02 31.12 8.83
CA LEU A 83 -11.41 30.95 8.43
C LEU A 83 -11.82 29.50 8.64
N PRO A 84 -13.10 29.22 8.96
CA PRO A 84 -13.58 27.84 9.13
C PRO A 84 -13.27 26.96 7.91
N GLU A 85 -13.31 27.50 6.70
CA GLU A 85 -13.03 26.76 5.46
C GLU A 85 -11.56 26.38 5.33
N GLU A 86 -10.64 27.19 5.86
CA GLU A 86 -9.20 26.89 5.86
C GLU A 86 -8.86 25.81 6.87
N ILE A 87 -9.51 25.87 8.04
CA ILE A 87 -9.39 24.81 9.05
C ILE A 87 -9.94 23.52 8.45
N ALA A 88 -11.15 23.52 7.89
CA ALA A 88 -11.75 22.31 7.31
C ALA A 88 -10.93 21.71 6.15
N ALA A 89 -10.19 22.54 5.40
CA ALA A 89 -9.34 22.05 4.32
C ALA A 89 -8.02 21.41 4.79
N TRP A 90 -7.53 21.76 5.98
CA TRP A 90 -6.21 21.33 6.48
C TRP A 90 -6.31 20.36 7.66
N ASP A 91 -7.35 20.52 8.48
CA ASP A 91 -7.63 19.75 9.69
C ASP A 91 -8.51 18.55 9.34
N ILE A 92 -7.89 17.57 8.69
CA ILE A 92 -8.49 16.30 8.30
C ILE A 92 -7.96 15.15 9.18
N ASP A 93 -7.53 15.45 10.42
CA ASP A 93 -6.97 14.44 11.32
C ASP A 93 -8.06 13.50 11.84
N ILE A 94 -7.78 12.21 11.85
CA ILE A 94 -8.69 11.20 12.43
C ILE A 94 -8.09 10.65 13.71
N ARG A 95 -8.74 10.94 14.83
CA ARG A 95 -8.30 10.47 16.13
C ARG A 95 -8.71 9.01 16.37
N PRO A 96 -8.02 8.29 17.28
CA PRO A 96 -8.36 6.90 17.60
C PRO A 96 -9.81 6.67 18.05
N ASP A 97 -10.48 7.70 18.59
CA ASP A 97 -11.88 7.66 19.01
C ASP A 97 -12.87 8.05 17.90
N GLY A 98 -12.41 8.20 16.65
CA GLY A 98 -13.23 8.54 15.49
C GLY A 98 -13.55 10.02 15.34
N GLN A 99 -13.07 10.89 16.25
CA GLN A 99 -13.20 12.34 16.03
C GLN A 99 -12.47 12.75 14.75
N GLY A 100 -13.15 13.54 13.92
CA GLY A 100 -12.65 14.03 12.62
C GLY A 100 -13.21 13.27 11.42
N LEU A 101 -13.87 12.11 11.62
CA LEU A 101 -14.41 11.32 10.52
C LEU A 101 -15.47 12.08 9.71
N PRO A 102 -15.33 12.16 8.37
CA PRO A 102 -16.39 12.64 7.50
C PRO A 102 -17.54 11.63 7.46
N VAL A 103 -18.76 12.11 7.24
CA VAL A 103 -19.93 11.23 7.00
C VAL A 103 -19.73 10.50 5.69
N GLY A 104 -19.89 9.18 5.71
CA GLY A 104 -19.66 8.33 4.55
C GLY A 104 -19.62 6.84 4.91
N SER A 105 -19.54 6.00 3.88
CA SER A 105 -19.45 4.55 4.02
C SER A 105 -18.80 3.90 2.80
N GLY A 106 -18.31 2.67 2.97
CA GLY A 106 -17.78 1.86 1.89
C GLY A 106 -17.63 0.39 2.29
N ASP A 107 -17.99 -0.50 1.36
CA ASP A 107 -17.89 -1.95 1.55
C ASP A 107 -16.56 -2.52 1.01
N VAL A 108 -16.28 -3.77 1.39
CA VAL A 108 -15.07 -4.50 0.99
C VAL A 108 -14.95 -4.63 -0.54
N TRP A 109 -16.05 -4.90 -1.24
CA TRP A 109 -16.05 -5.13 -2.68
C TRP A 109 -15.75 -3.86 -3.48
N THR A 110 -16.36 -2.74 -3.11
CA THR A 110 -16.02 -1.42 -3.65
C THR A 110 -14.57 -1.09 -3.32
N GLY A 111 -14.12 -1.45 -2.12
CA GLY A 111 -12.75 -1.26 -1.68
C GLY A 111 -11.73 -2.00 -2.53
N GLU A 112 -12.02 -3.25 -2.89
CA GLU A 112 -11.20 -4.07 -3.79
C GLU A 112 -11.06 -3.39 -5.15
N GLU A 113 -12.16 -2.94 -5.75
CA GLU A 113 -12.15 -2.29 -7.07
C GLU A 113 -11.26 -1.03 -7.06
N VAL A 114 -11.45 -0.15 -6.08
CA VAL A 114 -10.66 1.09 -5.95
C VAL A 114 -9.21 0.77 -5.62
N PHE A 115 -8.94 -0.23 -4.78
CA PHE A 115 -7.58 -0.62 -4.40
C PHE A 115 -6.79 -1.21 -5.58
N VAL A 116 -7.43 -2.06 -6.40
CA VAL A 116 -6.80 -2.61 -7.61
C VAL A 116 -6.46 -1.49 -8.59
N GLU A 117 -7.36 -0.52 -8.78
CA GLU A 117 -7.13 0.60 -9.69
C GLU A 117 -6.02 1.55 -9.19
N LYS A 118 -6.04 1.90 -7.90
CA LYS A 118 -5.25 3.02 -7.37
C LYS A 118 -4.06 2.62 -6.50
N CYS A 119 -3.99 1.38 -6.01
CA CYS A 119 -3.03 0.98 -4.97
C CYS A 119 -2.19 -0.26 -5.36
N ALA A 120 -2.78 -1.24 -6.04
CA ALA A 120 -2.18 -2.56 -6.25
C ALA A 120 -0.88 -2.56 -7.07
N SER A 121 -0.70 -1.55 -7.94
CA SER A 121 0.56 -1.39 -8.71
C SER A 121 1.82 -1.33 -7.83
N CYS A 122 1.68 -0.88 -6.58
CA CYS A 122 2.74 -0.86 -5.58
C CYS A 122 2.48 -1.88 -4.47
N HIS A 123 1.25 -2.00 -3.99
CA HIS A 123 0.94 -2.77 -2.78
C HIS A 123 0.54 -4.23 -3.03
N GLY A 124 0.50 -4.68 -4.28
CA GLY A 124 -0.02 -6.01 -4.65
C GLY A 124 -1.54 -6.04 -4.60
N ASP A 125 -2.18 -7.01 -5.23
CA ASP A 125 -3.64 -7.09 -5.27
C ASP A 125 -4.24 -7.42 -3.89
N PHE A 126 -3.46 -8.08 -3.03
CA PHE A 126 -3.84 -8.53 -1.68
C PHE A 126 -3.03 -7.85 -0.57
N GLY A 127 -2.39 -6.71 -0.86
CA GLY A 127 -1.57 -5.99 0.11
C GLY A 127 -0.25 -6.70 0.43
N GLU A 128 0.19 -7.67 -0.38
CA GLU A 128 1.42 -8.45 -0.21
C GLU A 128 2.71 -7.75 -0.66
N ALA A 129 2.57 -6.53 -1.21
CA ALA A 129 3.58 -5.71 -1.87
C ALA A 129 4.08 -6.22 -3.23
N VAL A 130 4.37 -5.27 -4.12
CA VAL A 130 5.13 -5.51 -5.36
C VAL A 130 6.58 -5.07 -5.14
N GLY A 131 7.53 -6.00 -5.31
CA GLY A 131 8.95 -5.68 -5.19
C GLY A 131 9.37 -5.29 -3.77
N ARG A 132 9.77 -4.02 -3.58
CA ARG A 132 10.22 -3.48 -2.29
C ARG A 132 9.27 -2.43 -1.71
N TRP A 133 8.06 -2.30 -2.27
CA TRP A 133 7.04 -1.45 -1.69
C TRP A 133 6.53 -2.01 -0.36
N PRO A 134 5.85 -1.19 0.47
CA PRO A 134 5.33 -1.64 1.76
C PRO A 134 4.27 -2.73 1.62
N GLN A 135 4.42 -3.79 2.42
CA GLN A 135 3.41 -4.82 2.64
C GLN A 135 2.34 -4.27 3.59
N LEU A 136 1.08 -4.35 3.19
CA LEU A 136 -0.08 -3.84 3.94
C LEU A 136 -0.82 -4.94 4.71
N ALA A 137 -0.70 -6.21 4.28
CA ALA A 137 -1.33 -7.35 4.91
C ALA A 137 -0.37 -8.53 5.16
N GLY A 138 -0.61 -9.28 6.24
CA GLY A 138 0.20 -10.42 6.67
C GLY A 138 1.09 -10.12 7.88
N GLY A 139 1.94 -11.06 8.28
CA GLY A 139 2.89 -10.85 9.39
C GLY A 139 2.32 -11.06 10.80
N GLN A 140 1.11 -11.61 10.93
CA GLN A 140 0.52 -11.98 12.22
C GLN A 140 1.44 -12.96 12.97
N GLY A 141 1.66 -12.70 14.26
CA GLY A 141 2.54 -13.52 15.11
C GLY A 141 4.03 -13.47 14.75
N THR A 142 4.47 -12.47 13.97
CA THR A 142 5.89 -12.33 13.60
C THR A 142 6.67 -11.33 14.46
N LEU A 143 6.02 -10.57 15.34
CA LEU A 143 6.64 -9.44 16.05
C LEU A 143 7.83 -9.82 16.95
N GLU A 144 7.89 -11.07 17.43
CA GLU A 144 8.99 -11.58 18.26
C GLU A 144 10.12 -12.23 17.45
N ARG A 145 9.97 -12.36 16.13
CA ARG A 145 10.98 -12.96 15.27
C ARG A 145 12.15 -11.98 15.06
N LYS A 146 13.30 -12.52 14.66
CA LYS A 146 14.48 -11.72 14.31
C LYS A 146 14.18 -10.65 13.24
N ASP A 147 13.38 -11.03 12.25
CA ASP A 147 12.94 -10.19 11.15
C ASP A 147 11.40 -10.11 11.14
N PRO A 148 10.80 -9.20 11.93
CA PRO A 148 9.35 -9.09 12.04
C PRO A 148 8.73 -8.44 10.80
N VAL A 149 7.54 -8.92 10.42
CA VAL A 149 6.74 -8.36 9.31
C VAL A 149 5.64 -7.51 9.92
N LYS A 150 5.81 -6.18 9.85
CA LYS A 150 4.98 -5.19 10.54
C LYS A 150 4.03 -4.52 9.55
N THR A 151 2.78 -4.96 9.55
CA THR A 151 1.71 -4.51 8.64
C THR A 151 0.58 -3.87 9.43
N ILE A 152 -0.50 -3.50 8.73
CA ILE A 152 -1.72 -3.00 9.37
C ILE A 152 -2.26 -4.02 10.38
N GLY A 153 -2.50 -5.26 9.96
CA GLY A 153 -3.09 -6.27 10.84
C GLY A 153 -2.13 -6.88 11.87
N SER A 154 -0.81 -6.81 11.66
CA SER A 154 0.14 -7.39 12.61
C SER A 154 0.66 -6.41 13.66
N TYR A 155 0.65 -5.10 13.36
CA TYR A 155 1.37 -4.12 14.17
C TYR A 155 0.59 -2.85 14.49
N TRP A 156 -0.30 -2.37 13.62
CA TRP A 156 -0.91 -1.06 13.83
C TRP A 156 -1.98 -1.12 14.93
N PRO A 157 -2.04 -0.10 15.83
CA PRO A 157 -2.95 -0.15 16.98
C PRO A 157 -4.35 0.41 16.69
N TYR A 158 -4.49 1.30 15.70
CA TYR A 158 -5.73 2.05 15.49
C TYR A 158 -6.11 2.12 14.01
N LEU A 159 -7.39 1.85 13.73
CA LEU A 159 -7.95 2.00 12.39
C LEU A 159 -7.91 3.45 11.90
N SER A 160 -8.01 4.42 12.83
CA SER A 160 -7.95 5.86 12.52
C SER A 160 -6.69 6.23 11.76
N THR A 161 -5.56 5.58 12.07
CA THR A 161 -4.28 5.85 11.41
C THR A 161 -4.29 5.36 9.97
N VAL A 162 -4.97 4.24 9.69
CA VAL A 162 -5.15 3.73 8.32
C VAL A 162 -5.98 4.72 7.52
N TRP A 163 -7.14 5.13 8.05
CA TRP A 163 -8.03 6.07 7.36
C TRP A 163 -7.31 7.40 7.08
N ASP A 164 -6.80 8.09 8.12
CA ASP A 164 -6.16 9.42 7.98
C ASP A 164 -4.99 9.37 7.00
N TYR A 165 -4.10 8.39 7.15
CA TYR A 165 -2.92 8.28 6.29
C TYR A 165 -3.29 8.01 4.84
N VAL A 166 -4.24 7.11 4.58
CA VAL A 166 -4.68 6.82 3.21
C VAL A 166 -5.30 8.06 2.57
N HIS A 167 -6.21 8.75 3.24
CA HIS A 167 -6.82 9.96 2.69
C HIS A 167 -5.84 11.11 2.48
N ARG A 168 -4.93 11.32 3.45
CA ARG A 168 -4.02 12.45 3.45
C ARG A 168 -2.83 12.27 2.51
N ALA A 169 -2.33 11.04 2.36
CA ALA A 169 -1.03 10.78 1.77
C ALA A 169 -1.02 9.74 0.64
N MET A 170 -2.14 9.07 0.35
CA MET A 170 -2.25 8.08 -0.73
C MET A 170 -3.27 8.50 -1.81
N PRO A 171 -3.13 7.99 -3.04
CA PRO A 171 -2.00 7.20 -3.57
C PRO A 171 -0.67 7.96 -3.62
N PHE A 172 0.46 7.24 -3.52
CA PHE A 172 1.78 7.87 -3.59
C PHE A 172 2.01 8.51 -4.96
N GLY A 173 2.20 9.83 -4.98
CA GLY A 173 2.33 10.64 -6.19
C GLY A 173 1.04 11.35 -6.62
N ASP A 174 -0.10 11.01 -6.01
CA ASP A 174 -1.41 11.63 -6.26
C ASP A 174 -2.25 11.71 -4.96
N ALA A 175 -1.62 12.15 -3.87
CA ALA A 175 -2.25 12.21 -2.55
C ALA A 175 -3.44 13.18 -2.51
N GLN A 176 -4.41 12.92 -1.62
CA GLN A 176 -5.67 13.67 -1.50
C GLN A 176 -6.59 13.62 -2.74
N SER A 177 -6.39 12.64 -3.61
CA SER A 177 -7.27 12.37 -4.76
C SER A 177 -8.49 11.50 -4.42
N LEU A 178 -8.50 10.87 -3.25
CA LEU A 178 -9.56 9.97 -2.80
C LEU A 178 -10.69 10.71 -2.10
N THR A 179 -11.92 10.36 -2.45
CA THR A 179 -13.13 10.78 -1.74
C THR A 179 -13.27 10.05 -0.40
N PRO A 180 -14.03 10.60 0.58
CA PRO A 180 -14.25 9.92 1.86
C PRO A 180 -14.79 8.49 1.74
N ASP A 181 -15.78 8.25 0.85
CA ASP A 181 -16.37 6.93 0.65
C ASP A 181 -15.37 5.93 0.06
N GLU A 182 -14.52 6.37 -0.88
CA GLU A 182 -13.43 5.53 -1.39
C GLU A 182 -12.43 5.15 -0.30
N VAL A 183 -12.12 6.06 0.63
CA VAL A 183 -11.22 5.76 1.76
C VAL A 183 -11.87 4.79 2.73
N TYR A 184 -13.18 4.91 3.01
CA TYR A 184 -13.91 3.92 3.80
C TYR A 184 -13.87 2.55 3.14
N ALA A 185 -14.14 2.48 1.83
CA ALA A 185 -14.14 1.24 1.07
C ALA A 185 -12.74 0.58 1.06
N ILE A 186 -11.68 1.34 0.74
CA ILE A 186 -10.28 0.85 0.81
C ILE A 186 -9.95 0.35 2.22
N THR A 187 -10.38 1.08 3.26
CA THR A 187 -10.13 0.69 4.66
C THR A 187 -10.84 -0.62 5.01
N ALA A 188 -12.10 -0.81 4.56
CA ALA A 188 -12.83 -2.06 4.71
C ALA A 188 -12.11 -3.22 4.01
N TYR A 189 -11.63 -3.02 2.79
CA TYR A 189 -10.85 -4.02 2.06
C TYR A 189 -9.53 -4.36 2.76
N LEU A 190 -8.81 -3.37 3.30
CA LEU A 190 -7.58 -3.61 4.08
C LEU A 190 -7.83 -4.38 5.38
N LEU A 191 -8.99 -4.18 6.02
CA LEU A 191 -9.40 -4.99 7.17
C LEU A 191 -9.67 -6.44 6.76
N TYR A 192 -10.36 -6.64 5.63
CA TYR A 192 -10.62 -7.97 5.05
C TYR A 192 -9.32 -8.71 4.72
N LEU A 193 -8.37 -8.05 4.03
CA LEU A 193 -7.06 -8.62 3.71
C LEU A 193 -6.25 -9.04 4.95
N ASN A 194 -6.52 -8.41 6.09
CA ASN A 194 -5.89 -8.73 7.37
C ASN A 194 -6.69 -9.71 8.23
N ASN A 195 -7.77 -10.29 7.70
CA ASN A 195 -8.68 -11.23 8.38
C ASN A 195 -9.30 -10.63 9.66
N ILE A 196 -9.61 -9.33 9.63
CA ILE A 196 -10.26 -8.63 10.76
C ILE A 196 -11.79 -8.61 10.58
N VAL A 197 -12.25 -8.58 9.32
CA VAL A 197 -13.68 -8.57 8.95
C VAL A 197 -13.93 -9.55 7.79
N GLU A 198 -15.18 -9.91 7.59
CA GLU A 198 -15.64 -10.75 6.47
C GLU A 198 -15.84 -9.92 5.18
N ASP A 199 -16.12 -10.57 4.06
CA ASP A 199 -16.23 -9.94 2.74
C ASP A 199 -17.53 -9.15 2.50
N ASP A 200 -18.55 -9.33 3.33
CA ASP A 200 -19.81 -8.57 3.30
C ASP A 200 -19.81 -7.34 4.22
N PHE A 201 -18.66 -7.03 4.84
CA PHE A 201 -18.53 -5.93 5.78
C PHE A 201 -18.62 -4.55 5.10
N GLU A 202 -19.33 -3.63 5.74
CA GLU A 202 -19.40 -2.20 5.35
C GLU A 202 -18.89 -1.33 6.50
N LEU A 203 -17.89 -0.51 6.20
CA LEU A 203 -17.34 0.47 7.14
C LEU A 203 -18.04 1.82 6.94
N SER A 204 -18.45 2.47 8.02
CA SER A 204 -19.01 3.81 7.99
C SER A 204 -18.48 4.66 9.13
N ASN A 205 -18.76 5.96 9.10
CA ASN A 205 -18.46 6.86 10.23
C ASN A 205 -19.14 6.42 11.55
N GLU A 206 -20.20 5.62 11.49
CA GLU A 206 -20.93 5.15 12.67
C GLU A 206 -20.36 3.83 13.21
N SER A 207 -19.95 2.91 12.33
CA SER A 207 -19.37 1.62 12.71
C SER A 207 -17.86 1.66 12.97
N PHE A 208 -17.18 2.76 12.61
CA PHE A 208 -15.71 2.86 12.67
C PHE A 208 -15.11 2.53 14.04
N ALA A 209 -15.74 3.01 15.11
CA ALA A 209 -15.24 2.83 16.47
C ALA A 209 -15.45 1.41 17.03
N GLU A 210 -16.21 0.56 16.33
CA GLU A 210 -16.48 -0.82 16.73
C GLU A 210 -15.37 -1.78 16.30
N VAL A 211 -14.50 -1.36 15.37
CA VAL A 211 -13.40 -2.18 14.87
C VAL A 211 -12.19 -2.12 15.80
N GLU A 212 -11.83 -3.25 16.39
CA GLU A 212 -10.64 -3.38 17.23
C GLU A 212 -9.47 -3.98 16.43
N MET A 213 -8.33 -3.28 16.43
CA MET A 213 -7.12 -3.77 15.74
C MET A 213 -6.37 -4.80 16.59
N PRO A 214 -5.81 -5.87 16.01
CA PRO A 214 -5.18 -6.96 16.77
C PRO A 214 -4.04 -6.54 17.72
N ASN A 215 -3.35 -5.43 17.42
CA ASN A 215 -2.22 -4.94 18.21
C ASN A 215 -2.53 -3.61 18.92
N ALA A 216 -3.81 -3.34 19.24
CA ALA A 216 -4.25 -2.11 19.92
C ALA A 216 -3.48 -1.84 21.23
N GLU A 217 -3.20 -2.89 22.01
CA GLU A 217 -2.46 -2.81 23.28
C GLU A 217 -0.95 -3.03 23.13
N GLY A 218 -0.43 -3.18 21.92
CA GLY A 218 0.98 -3.53 21.65
C GLY A 218 1.99 -2.41 21.86
N PHE A 219 1.56 -1.23 22.31
CA PHE A 219 2.39 -0.05 22.44
C PHE A 219 2.38 0.48 23.86
N LYS A 220 3.53 1.02 24.28
CA LYS A 220 3.71 1.71 25.56
C LYS A 220 4.37 3.07 25.32
N PRO A 221 4.10 4.06 26.20
CA PRO A 221 4.91 5.26 26.26
C PRO A 221 6.40 4.93 26.47
N ASP A 222 7.26 5.83 26.04
CA ASP A 222 8.71 5.70 26.23
C ASP A 222 9.07 5.52 27.70
N ASP A 223 9.66 4.36 28.04
CA ASP A 223 10.10 3.98 29.39
C ASP A 223 11.62 3.91 29.54
N ARG A 224 12.36 4.52 28.60
CA ARG A 224 13.83 4.66 28.70
C ARG A 224 14.29 5.43 29.94
N PRO A 225 13.58 6.47 30.45
CA PRO A 225 13.95 7.11 31.71
C PRO A 225 14.05 6.13 32.90
N GLU A 226 13.23 5.09 32.90
CA GLU A 226 13.19 4.06 33.93
C GLU A 226 14.15 2.90 33.63
N THR A 227 14.11 2.39 32.40
CA THR A 227 14.77 1.13 32.00
C THR A 227 16.22 1.29 31.55
N GLU A 228 16.57 2.43 30.97
CA GLU A 228 17.88 2.65 30.33
C GLU A 228 18.68 3.75 31.02
N LEU A 229 18.06 4.91 31.28
CA LEU A 229 18.77 6.07 31.80
C LEU A 229 19.42 5.77 33.15
N THR A 230 18.78 4.97 34.00
CA THR A 230 19.34 4.52 35.27
C THR A 230 20.58 3.65 35.09
N ALA A 231 20.63 2.82 34.04
CA ALA A 231 21.78 2.00 33.70
C ALA A 231 22.91 2.80 33.04
N PHE A 232 22.59 3.85 32.28
CA PHE A 232 23.56 4.60 31.47
C PHE A 232 24.03 5.93 32.07
N SER A 233 23.46 6.38 33.19
CA SER A 233 23.85 7.64 33.86
C SER A 233 24.90 7.49 34.96
N GLY A 234 25.43 6.27 35.16
CA GLY A 234 26.53 6.02 36.08
C GLY A 234 27.88 6.60 35.63
N GLU A 235 28.89 6.52 36.50
CA GLU A 235 30.26 6.89 36.14
C GLU A 235 30.83 5.87 35.14
N ALA A 236 31.33 6.37 34.00
CA ALA A 236 31.92 5.52 32.98
C ALA A 236 33.28 4.96 33.45
N CYS A 237 33.61 3.73 33.01
CA CYS A 237 34.95 3.21 33.22
C CYS A 237 35.99 4.01 32.42
N MET A 238 37.10 4.38 33.07
CA MET A 238 38.17 5.17 32.46
C MET A 238 39.44 4.37 32.16
N GLU A 239 39.72 3.30 32.91
CA GLU A 239 40.95 2.51 32.78
C GLU A 239 40.66 1.01 32.96
N GLY A 240 41.30 0.15 32.15
CA GLY A 240 41.18 -1.30 32.26
C GLY A 240 39.77 -1.86 32.04
N CYS A 241 38.99 -1.26 31.13
CA CYS A 241 37.54 -1.50 31.02
C CYS A 241 37.12 -2.82 30.36
N LYS A 242 38.02 -3.44 29.59
CA LYS A 242 37.82 -4.74 28.95
C LYS A 242 39.13 -5.50 28.94
N ASP A 243 39.04 -6.81 29.13
CA ASP A 243 40.20 -7.70 29.07
C ASP A 243 40.61 -8.01 27.62
N GLU A 244 39.64 -8.09 26.70
CA GLU A 244 39.83 -8.44 25.30
C GLU A 244 38.99 -7.59 24.35
N VAL A 245 39.48 -7.40 23.13
CA VAL A 245 38.84 -6.63 22.05
C VAL A 245 38.89 -7.40 20.73
N GLU A 246 37.97 -8.33 20.56
CA GLU A 246 37.81 -9.10 19.32
C GLU A 246 36.92 -8.36 18.30
N ILE A 247 37.28 -8.44 17.02
CA ILE A 247 36.48 -7.90 15.93
C ILE A 247 35.46 -8.95 15.51
N THR A 248 34.18 -8.70 15.78
CA THR A 248 33.07 -9.63 15.44
C THR A 248 32.33 -9.28 14.16
N MET A 249 32.40 -8.03 13.70
CA MET A 249 31.73 -7.55 12.49
C MET A 249 32.58 -6.52 11.75
N ARG A 250 32.58 -6.56 10.42
CA ARG A 250 33.25 -5.59 9.54
C ARG A 250 32.29 -5.15 8.44
N ALA A 251 32.08 -3.83 8.29
CA ALA A 251 31.19 -3.29 7.25
C ALA A 251 31.64 -3.67 5.82
N ALA A 252 32.96 -3.78 5.62
CA ALA A 252 33.55 -4.24 4.36
C ALA A 252 33.14 -5.67 3.94
N VAL A 253 32.61 -6.48 4.87
CA VAL A 253 32.07 -7.81 4.53
C VAL A 253 30.71 -7.70 3.83
N LEU A 254 29.90 -6.67 4.14
CA LEU A 254 28.62 -6.46 3.46
C LEU A 254 28.78 -5.71 2.13
N ASP A 255 29.77 -4.83 2.03
CA ASP A 255 30.13 -4.07 0.81
C ASP A 255 28.95 -3.44 0.04
N VAL A 256 27.98 -2.87 0.77
CA VAL A 256 26.84 -2.14 0.18
C VAL A 256 27.05 -0.61 0.16
N THR A 257 28.29 -0.14 0.38
CA THR A 257 28.62 1.29 0.41
C THR A 257 29.05 1.74 -0.99
N PRO A 258 28.37 2.72 -1.62
CA PRO A 258 28.76 3.17 -2.96
C PRO A 258 30.21 3.69 -3.01
N GLY A 259 31.00 3.25 -4.01
CA GLY A 259 32.36 3.76 -4.27
C GLY A 259 33.51 2.98 -3.61
N SER A 260 33.28 1.78 -3.10
CA SER A 260 34.29 0.90 -2.47
C SER A 260 35.11 0.04 -3.45
N ASP A 261 34.95 0.20 -4.77
CA ASP A 261 35.65 -0.59 -5.82
C ASP A 261 37.19 -0.40 -5.88
N GLU A 262 37.80 0.33 -4.95
CA GLU A 262 39.26 0.31 -4.76
C GLU A 262 39.61 -0.90 -3.88
N GLY A 263 39.74 -2.06 -4.53
CA GLY A 263 39.80 -3.36 -3.90
C GLY A 263 40.86 -3.55 -2.80
N ASP A 264 40.43 -4.23 -1.73
CA ASP A 264 41.29 -5.11 -0.96
C ASP A 264 41.10 -6.53 -1.48
N ALA A 265 41.92 -6.87 -2.46
CA ALA A 265 42.40 -8.24 -2.58
C ALA A 265 43.26 -8.51 -1.34
N ASP A 266 42.68 -9.12 -0.29
CA ASP A 266 43.34 -9.91 0.78
C ASP A 266 42.42 -10.08 2.00
N VAL A 267 41.13 -10.44 1.80
CA VAL A 267 40.38 -11.13 2.85
C VAL A 267 40.43 -12.61 2.51
N GLU A 268 41.40 -13.33 3.11
CA GLU A 268 41.39 -14.79 3.09
C GLU A 268 40.03 -15.26 3.60
N ASP A 269 39.38 -16.01 2.72
CA ASP A 269 38.09 -16.66 2.87
C ASP A 269 38.16 -17.69 4.00
N THR A 270 38.14 -17.25 5.26
CA THR A 270 37.69 -18.12 6.34
C THR A 270 36.17 -18.13 6.28
N ALA A 271 35.65 -18.96 5.38
CA ALA A 271 34.27 -19.40 5.38
C ALA A 271 33.90 -19.82 6.80
N ILE A 272 33.13 -18.99 7.49
CA ILE A 272 32.34 -19.45 8.63
C ILE A 272 31.24 -20.29 7.97
N GLU A 273 31.38 -21.60 8.04
CA GLU A 273 30.33 -22.54 7.71
C GLU A 273 29.11 -22.19 8.57
N VAL A 274 28.15 -21.48 7.98
CA VAL A 274 26.81 -21.41 8.52
C VAL A 274 26.21 -22.78 8.24
N GLU A 275 26.32 -23.69 9.21
CA GLU A 275 25.55 -24.92 9.19
C GLU A 275 24.07 -24.52 9.11
N GLU A 276 23.52 -24.63 7.91
CA GLU A 276 22.08 -24.69 7.68
C GLU A 276 21.58 -25.98 8.32
N GLN A 277 21.32 -25.94 9.64
CA GLN A 277 20.47 -26.93 10.28
C GLN A 277 19.05 -26.68 9.80
N ALA A 278 18.75 -27.23 8.63
CA ALA A 278 17.40 -27.64 8.26
C ALA A 278 16.89 -28.60 9.34
N ALA A 279 16.20 -28.07 10.34
CA ALA A 279 15.42 -28.85 11.27
C ALA A 279 14.20 -29.39 10.52
N ALA A 280 14.39 -30.51 9.82
CA ALA A 280 13.31 -31.42 9.50
C ALA A 280 12.73 -31.92 10.84
N GLN A 281 11.57 -31.41 11.25
CA GLN A 281 10.80 -32.03 12.32
C GLN A 281 10.11 -33.28 11.75
N PRO A 282 10.25 -34.46 12.40
CA PRO A 282 9.48 -35.62 12.01
C PRO A 282 8.01 -35.41 12.39
N ALA A 283 7.14 -35.73 11.44
CA ALA A 283 5.72 -35.94 11.67
C ALA A 283 5.53 -37.19 12.53
N ASP A 284 5.17 -36.99 13.79
CA ASP A 284 4.51 -38.01 14.61
C ASP A 284 3.66 -37.31 15.68
N ALA A 285 2.37 -37.20 15.40
CA ALA A 285 1.34 -37.02 16.42
C ALA A 285 0.12 -37.84 15.99
N GLU A 286 0.02 -39.07 16.52
CA GLU A 286 -1.24 -39.80 16.57
C GLU A 286 -2.28 -39.01 17.40
N PRO A 287 -3.56 -39.08 17.05
CA PRO A 287 -4.60 -38.27 17.67
C PRO A 287 -5.02 -38.87 19.02
N ALA A 288 -5.12 -38.03 20.05
CA ALA A 288 -5.81 -38.39 21.27
C ALA A 288 -7.32 -38.15 21.10
N GLU A 289 -8.07 -39.24 21.08
CA GLU A 289 -9.51 -39.28 21.35
C GLU A 289 -9.81 -38.89 22.81
N GLU A 290 -10.87 -38.12 23.01
CA GLU A 290 -11.88 -38.16 24.09
C GLU A 290 -12.59 -36.78 24.11
N ALA A 291 -13.90 -36.62 24.28
CA ALA A 291 -15.04 -37.51 24.34
C ALA A 291 -16.29 -36.63 24.17
N VAL A 292 -17.28 -37.15 23.47
CA VAL A 292 -18.56 -36.50 23.17
C VAL A 292 -19.52 -36.68 24.36
N ALA A 293 -20.07 -35.58 24.86
CA ALA A 293 -21.34 -35.52 25.57
C ALA A 293 -21.96 -34.15 25.20
N GLY A 294 -23.06 -34.01 24.49
CA GLY A 294 -24.24 -34.87 24.41
C GLY A 294 -25.40 -34.11 25.06
N ASP A 295 -25.99 -33.15 24.33
CA ASP A 295 -27.40 -32.75 24.51
C ASP A 295 -27.87 -31.93 23.29
N GLN A 296 -28.75 -32.52 22.49
CA GLN A 296 -29.59 -31.82 21.51
C GLN A 296 -30.94 -31.53 22.18
N PRO A 297 -31.62 -30.44 21.78
CA PRO A 297 -33.06 -30.48 21.65
C PRO A 297 -33.48 -30.26 20.19
N THR A 298 -33.89 -31.37 19.61
CA THR A 298 -34.99 -31.58 18.66
C THR A 298 -35.77 -30.35 18.19
N ALA A 299 -35.78 -30.13 16.86
CA ALA A 299 -36.87 -29.48 16.15
C ALA A 299 -38.10 -30.42 16.05
N PRO A 300 -39.33 -29.88 15.97
CA PRO A 300 -40.44 -30.59 15.36
C PRO A 300 -40.64 -30.13 13.90
N GLU A 301 -40.71 -31.11 13.01
CA GLU A 301 -41.37 -31.01 11.71
C GLU A 301 -42.89 -30.92 11.92
N ASP A 302 -43.55 -30.02 11.19
CA ASP A 302 -44.73 -30.28 10.36
C ASP A 302 -45.42 -28.95 10.01
N ALA A 303 -45.46 -28.62 8.72
CA ALA A 303 -46.69 -28.28 8.00
C ALA A 303 -46.36 -27.84 6.57
N ALA A 304 -46.60 -28.75 5.64
CA ALA A 304 -46.79 -28.44 4.23
C ALA A 304 -47.95 -27.45 4.04
N VAL A 305 -47.73 -26.40 3.25
CA VAL A 305 -48.80 -25.77 2.47
C VAL A 305 -48.23 -25.38 1.10
N ALA A 306 -48.82 -26.00 0.08
CA ALA A 306 -48.69 -25.63 -1.32
C ALA A 306 -49.25 -24.22 -1.57
N GLY A 307 -48.65 -23.48 -2.48
CA GLY A 307 -49.17 -22.19 -2.94
C GLY A 307 -48.53 -21.79 -4.25
N GLU A 308 -49.28 -22.07 -5.33
CA GLU A 308 -49.09 -21.70 -6.73
C GLU A 308 -48.19 -20.49 -7.06
N ALA A 309 -47.41 -20.71 -8.12
CA ALA A 309 -46.87 -19.69 -9.00
C ALA A 309 -48.00 -18.92 -9.69
N ASP A 310 -47.93 -17.58 -9.64
CA ASP A 310 -48.63 -16.71 -10.60
C ASP A 310 -47.57 -15.97 -11.41
N ALA A 311 -47.34 -16.48 -12.61
CA ALA A 311 -46.64 -15.81 -13.68
C ALA A 311 -47.65 -14.94 -14.42
N ALA A 312 -47.55 -13.62 -14.24
CA ALA A 312 -48.26 -12.66 -15.09
C ALA A 312 -47.39 -12.31 -16.30
N SER A 313 -47.71 -12.96 -17.41
CA SER A 313 -47.30 -12.67 -18.77
C SER A 313 -47.77 -11.28 -19.24
N VAL A 314 -46.90 -10.58 -19.98
CA VAL A 314 -47.32 -9.66 -21.06
C VAL A 314 -46.57 -10.04 -22.34
N GLU A 315 -47.27 -10.72 -23.25
CA GLU A 315 -46.99 -10.72 -24.70
C GLU A 315 -47.17 -9.29 -25.22
N GLY A 316 -46.57 -8.79 -26.29
CA GLY A 316 -45.77 -9.38 -27.36
C GLY A 316 -45.71 -8.32 -28.48
N ALA A 317 -44.64 -8.32 -29.28
CA ALA A 317 -44.62 -7.69 -30.60
C ALA A 317 -43.53 -8.36 -31.44
N ASP A 318 -43.95 -9.39 -32.16
CA ASP A 318 -43.28 -10.04 -33.27
C ASP A 318 -42.87 -9.06 -34.38
N ALA A 319 -41.68 -9.29 -34.93
CA ALA A 319 -41.38 -9.02 -36.34
C ALA A 319 -40.35 -10.05 -36.83
N GLU A 320 -40.85 -11.19 -37.30
CA GLU A 320 -40.10 -12.19 -38.04
C GLU A 320 -39.88 -11.74 -39.50
N ALA A 321 -38.64 -11.86 -39.99
CA ALA A 321 -38.32 -11.96 -41.40
C ALA A 321 -37.25 -13.05 -41.60
N ALA A 322 -37.58 -13.97 -42.51
CA ALA A 322 -37.02 -15.31 -42.71
C ALA A 322 -35.59 -15.34 -43.34
N PRO A 323 -34.94 -16.53 -43.43
CA PRO A 323 -33.50 -16.71 -43.34
C PRO A 323 -32.77 -16.63 -44.68
N ALA A 324 -31.48 -16.30 -44.63
CA ALA A 324 -30.52 -16.55 -45.70
C ALA A 324 -29.47 -17.54 -45.20
N GLU A 325 -29.50 -18.76 -45.75
CA GLU A 325 -28.40 -19.72 -45.62
C GLU A 325 -27.14 -19.13 -46.28
N ALA A 326 -26.12 -18.88 -45.46
CA ALA A 326 -24.77 -18.58 -45.92
C ALA A 326 -23.83 -19.65 -45.36
N VAL A 327 -23.28 -20.39 -46.32
CA VAL A 327 -22.19 -21.36 -46.27
C VAL A 327 -21.17 -21.08 -45.15
N VAL A 328 -21.04 -22.03 -44.21
CA VAL A 328 -19.92 -22.07 -43.27
C VAL A 328 -18.66 -22.57 -44.00
N GLU A 329 -17.80 -21.62 -44.40
CA GLU A 329 -16.39 -21.93 -44.61
C GLU A 329 -15.73 -22.02 -43.23
N ALA A 330 -15.15 -23.17 -42.92
CA ALA A 330 -14.36 -23.36 -41.72
C ALA A 330 -13.08 -22.52 -41.82
N SER A 331 -13.04 -21.38 -41.14
CA SER A 331 -11.78 -20.75 -40.74
C SER A 331 -11.19 -21.58 -39.60
N ALA A 332 -10.00 -22.13 -39.81
CA ALA A 332 -9.30 -22.94 -38.83
C ALA A 332 -8.64 -22.08 -37.73
N GLY A 333 -9.41 -21.21 -37.09
CA GLY A 333 -8.95 -20.33 -36.01
C GLY A 333 -10.11 -19.56 -35.37
N PRO A 334 -9.92 -19.03 -34.14
CA PRO A 334 -10.94 -18.26 -33.43
C PRO A 334 -11.34 -16.99 -34.20
N ASP A 335 -12.59 -16.56 -34.04
CA ASP A 335 -13.12 -15.36 -34.68
C ASP A 335 -12.25 -14.13 -34.35
N PRO A 336 -11.65 -13.45 -35.35
CA PRO A 336 -10.72 -12.35 -35.10
C PRO A 336 -11.36 -11.16 -34.36
N GLU A 337 -12.66 -10.91 -34.51
CA GLU A 337 -13.33 -9.86 -33.74
C GLU A 337 -13.43 -10.23 -32.26
N LEU A 338 -13.68 -11.51 -31.99
CA LEU A 338 -13.82 -12.07 -30.65
C LEU A 338 -12.46 -12.18 -29.95
N VAL A 339 -11.39 -12.52 -30.70
CA VAL A 339 -10.00 -12.43 -30.23
C VAL A 339 -9.63 -11.00 -29.85
N ALA A 340 -9.97 -10.00 -30.68
CA ALA A 340 -9.71 -8.60 -30.36
C ALA A 340 -10.52 -8.11 -29.15
N ALA A 341 -11.73 -8.64 -28.94
CA ALA A 341 -12.49 -8.40 -27.71
C ALA A 341 -11.82 -9.04 -26.50
N GLY A 342 -11.37 -10.28 -26.63
CA GLY A 342 -10.67 -11.01 -25.57
C GLY A 342 -9.36 -10.35 -25.16
N GLU A 343 -8.62 -9.75 -26.09
CA GLU A 343 -7.41 -8.97 -25.76
C GLU A 343 -7.74 -7.78 -24.83
N ARG A 344 -8.91 -7.16 -25.00
CA ARG A 344 -9.37 -6.08 -24.09
C ARG A 344 -9.73 -6.65 -22.72
N VAL A 345 -10.40 -7.80 -22.66
CA VAL A 345 -10.72 -8.49 -21.41
C VAL A 345 -9.45 -8.94 -20.69
N PHE A 346 -8.43 -9.39 -21.44
CA PHE A 346 -7.14 -9.85 -20.90
C PHE A 346 -6.42 -8.79 -20.08
N LYS A 347 -6.74 -7.50 -20.23
CA LYS A 347 -6.23 -6.45 -19.33
C LYS A 347 -6.55 -6.71 -17.86
N LYS A 348 -7.68 -7.37 -17.57
CA LYS A 348 -8.06 -7.83 -16.21
C LYS A 348 -7.16 -8.98 -15.71
N CYS A 349 -6.50 -9.70 -16.61
CA CYS A 349 -5.63 -10.84 -16.32
C CYS A 349 -4.13 -10.45 -16.33
N ALA A 350 -3.77 -9.38 -17.03
CA ALA A 350 -2.39 -9.00 -17.35
C ALA A 350 -1.53 -8.59 -16.14
N ALA A 351 -2.17 -8.28 -14.99
CA ALA A 351 -1.47 -8.05 -13.74
C ALA A 351 -0.74 -9.33 -13.28
N CYS A 352 -1.46 -10.47 -13.30
CA CYS A 352 -0.98 -11.75 -12.79
C CYS A 352 -0.41 -12.65 -13.88
N HIS A 353 -0.86 -12.52 -15.12
CA HIS A 353 -0.54 -13.45 -16.20
C HIS A 353 0.17 -12.76 -17.35
N GLN A 354 0.93 -13.55 -18.11
CA GLN A 354 1.53 -13.15 -19.37
C GLN A 354 1.15 -14.12 -20.48
N VAL A 355 1.08 -13.59 -21.70
CA VAL A 355 0.93 -14.33 -22.95
C VAL A 355 1.90 -13.80 -24.00
N GLY A 356 2.14 -14.57 -25.06
CA GLY A 356 3.01 -14.22 -26.18
C GLY A 356 4.46 -14.73 -26.07
N GLU A 357 5.27 -14.36 -27.05
CA GLU A 357 6.67 -14.80 -27.15
C GLU A 357 7.47 -14.32 -25.93
N ASN A 358 8.07 -15.27 -25.19
CA ASN A 358 8.79 -15.04 -23.93
C ASN A 358 7.93 -14.75 -22.69
N ALA A 359 6.64 -15.12 -22.70
CA ALA A 359 5.81 -15.04 -21.51
C ALA A 359 6.43 -15.78 -20.31
N LYS A 360 6.46 -15.12 -19.15
CA LYS A 360 7.02 -15.66 -17.89
C LYS A 360 5.94 -15.80 -16.83
N ASN A 361 6.13 -16.78 -15.95
CA ASN A 361 5.37 -16.91 -14.71
C ASN A 361 5.56 -15.65 -13.84
N ARG A 362 4.46 -15.15 -13.26
CA ARG A 362 4.42 -14.04 -12.29
C ARG A 362 3.64 -14.51 -11.05
N SER A 363 2.75 -13.69 -10.51
CA SER A 363 1.78 -14.08 -9.48
C SER A 363 0.87 -15.22 -9.96
N GLY A 364 0.56 -15.26 -11.27
CA GLY A 364 -0.04 -16.40 -11.95
C GLY A 364 0.91 -17.04 -12.98
N PRO A 365 0.65 -18.28 -13.44
CA PRO A 365 1.42 -18.93 -14.50
C PRO A 365 1.26 -18.19 -15.84
N GLN A 366 2.22 -18.32 -16.75
CA GLN A 366 2.01 -17.91 -18.13
C GLN A 366 0.86 -18.71 -18.77
N LEU A 367 0.12 -18.10 -19.70
CA LEU A 367 -1.14 -18.68 -20.24
C LEU A 367 -1.06 -19.12 -21.71
N ASN A 368 0.13 -19.18 -22.32
CA ASN A 368 0.26 -19.70 -23.69
C ASN A 368 -0.11 -21.18 -23.75
N GLY A 369 -0.98 -21.52 -24.71
CA GLY A 369 -1.49 -22.88 -24.89
C GLY A 369 -2.15 -23.42 -23.63
N ILE A 370 -2.95 -22.59 -22.95
CA ILE A 370 -3.72 -23.02 -21.77
C ILE A 370 -4.96 -23.81 -22.17
N VAL A 371 -5.60 -23.47 -23.29
CA VAL A 371 -6.79 -24.19 -23.77
C VAL A 371 -6.40 -25.60 -24.20
N GLY A 372 -7.10 -26.61 -23.65
CA GLY A 372 -6.80 -28.03 -23.79
C GLY A 372 -5.68 -28.56 -22.88
N ARG A 373 -5.06 -27.72 -22.03
CA ARG A 373 -4.00 -28.14 -21.11
C ARG A 373 -4.58 -28.72 -19.82
N THR A 374 -3.96 -29.77 -19.28
CA THR A 374 -4.23 -30.23 -17.91
C THR A 374 -3.94 -29.13 -16.88
N ALA A 375 -4.87 -28.88 -15.96
CA ALA A 375 -4.73 -27.86 -14.93
C ALA A 375 -3.49 -28.11 -14.05
N GLY A 376 -2.84 -27.04 -13.58
CA GLY A 376 -1.72 -27.15 -12.64
C GLY A 376 -0.39 -27.66 -13.24
N THR A 377 -0.20 -27.61 -14.56
CA THR A 377 0.97 -28.24 -15.22
C THR A 377 1.94 -27.29 -15.93
N VAL A 378 1.82 -25.96 -15.78
CA VAL A 378 2.83 -25.04 -16.34
C VAL A 378 4.13 -25.18 -15.57
N GLU A 379 5.22 -25.43 -16.30
CA GLU A 379 6.54 -25.65 -15.72
C GLU A 379 7.04 -24.42 -14.93
N GLY A 380 7.66 -24.68 -13.77
CA GLY A 380 8.30 -23.65 -12.95
C GLY A 380 7.33 -22.72 -12.22
N PHE A 381 6.02 -23.00 -12.20
CA PHE A 381 5.05 -22.28 -11.36
C PHE A 381 4.65 -23.14 -10.15
N ARG A 382 4.44 -22.50 -8.99
CA ARG A 382 4.02 -23.18 -7.76
C ARG A 382 2.52 -23.00 -7.54
N TYR A 383 1.76 -24.07 -7.76
CA TYR A 383 0.31 -24.05 -7.70
C TYR A 383 -0.25 -24.16 -6.27
N SER A 384 -1.57 -24.06 -6.12
CA SER A 384 -2.25 -24.47 -4.89
C SER A 384 -2.43 -25.99 -4.88
N GLY A 385 -2.46 -26.61 -3.70
CA GLY A 385 -2.70 -28.05 -3.59
C GLY A 385 -4.01 -28.45 -4.25
N ALA A 386 -5.06 -27.63 -4.12
CA ALA A 386 -6.35 -27.86 -4.78
C ALA A 386 -6.26 -27.91 -6.31
N LEU A 387 -5.45 -27.04 -6.95
CA LEU A 387 -5.35 -27.02 -8.40
C LEU A 387 -4.43 -28.13 -8.94
N GLU A 388 -3.40 -28.50 -8.17
CA GLU A 388 -2.55 -29.66 -8.48
C GLU A 388 -3.36 -30.97 -8.39
N GLU A 389 -4.17 -31.13 -7.34
CA GLU A 389 -5.05 -32.28 -7.14
C GLU A 389 -6.13 -32.36 -8.23
N ALA A 390 -6.82 -31.25 -8.52
CA ALA A 390 -7.81 -31.20 -9.60
C ALA A 390 -7.20 -31.58 -10.96
N GLY A 391 -5.99 -31.11 -11.26
CA GLY A 391 -5.25 -31.49 -12.46
C GLY A 391 -4.90 -32.99 -12.50
N ALA A 392 -4.46 -33.55 -11.37
CA ALA A 392 -4.17 -34.97 -11.23
C ALA A 392 -5.42 -35.86 -11.38
N ASP A 393 -6.57 -35.37 -10.91
CA ASP A 393 -7.88 -36.01 -11.05
C ASP A 393 -8.51 -35.85 -12.45
N GLY A 394 -7.82 -35.12 -13.35
CA GLY A 394 -8.16 -35.06 -14.77
C GLY A 394 -8.79 -33.76 -15.24
N LEU A 395 -8.76 -32.69 -14.45
CA LEU A 395 -9.21 -31.37 -14.91
C LEU A 395 -8.34 -30.89 -16.08
N VAL A 396 -8.99 -30.63 -17.21
CA VAL A 396 -8.40 -30.07 -18.42
C VAL A 396 -9.12 -28.77 -18.73
N TRP A 397 -8.38 -27.73 -19.12
CA TRP A 397 -8.92 -26.42 -19.46
C TRP A 397 -9.54 -26.39 -20.86
N ASP A 398 -10.71 -27.02 -21.00
CA ASP A 398 -11.59 -26.81 -22.16
C ASP A 398 -12.48 -25.57 -21.99
N HIS A 399 -13.35 -25.28 -22.96
CA HIS A 399 -14.21 -24.09 -22.92
C HIS A 399 -15.17 -24.09 -21.73
N GLU A 400 -15.69 -25.26 -21.32
CA GLU A 400 -16.68 -25.36 -20.25
C GLU A 400 -16.02 -25.16 -18.89
N SER A 401 -14.91 -25.84 -18.64
CA SER A 401 -14.13 -25.70 -17.41
C SER A 401 -13.50 -24.32 -17.27
N LEU A 402 -12.99 -23.72 -18.36
CA LEU A 402 -12.52 -22.34 -18.35
C LEU A 402 -13.66 -21.37 -18.08
N ALA A 403 -14.83 -21.55 -18.69
CA ALA A 403 -15.98 -20.69 -18.43
C ALA A 403 -16.42 -20.76 -16.97
N GLY A 404 -16.58 -21.96 -16.41
CA GLY A 404 -16.96 -22.15 -15.02
C GLY A 404 -15.93 -21.57 -14.05
N PHE A 405 -14.64 -21.79 -14.30
CA PHE A 405 -13.58 -21.26 -13.46
C PHE A 405 -13.41 -19.74 -13.58
N LEU A 406 -13.55 -19.17 -14.77
CA LEU A 406 -13.42 -17.73 -14.98
C LEU A 406 -14.64 -16.95 -14.49
N ALA A 407 -15.82 -17.58 -14.41
CA ALA A 407 -17.02 -16.96 -13.85
C ALA A 407 -16.92 -16.76 -12.33
N ASP A 408 -16.39 -17.75 -11.60
CA ASP A 408 -16.11 -17.66 -10.15
C ASP A 408 -15.04 -18.69 -9.75
N PRO A 409 -13.75 -18.31 -9.71
CA PRO A 409 -12.66 -19.23 -9.41
C PRO A 409 -12.74 -19.86 -8.02
N ARG A 410 -13.19 -19.09 -7.03
CA ARG A 410 -13.23 -19.52 -5.63
C ARG A 410 -14.37 -20.50 -5.40
N ALA A 411 -15.51 -20.28 -6.04
CA ALA A 411 -16.62 -21.24 -6.02
C ALA A 411 -16.32 -22.50 -6.84
N TYR A 412 -15.70 -22.35 -8.02
CA TYR A 412 -15.37 -23.47 -8.89
C TYR A 412 -14.33 -24.41 -8.27
N LEU A 413 -13.28 -23.86 -7.65
CA LEU A 413 -12.24 -24.64 -7.00
C LEU A 413 -11.82 -24.04 -5.65
N LYS A 414 -12.43 -24.55 -4.59
CA LYS A 414 -12.10 -24.16 -3.22
C LYS A 414 -10.62 -24.41 -2.92
N GLY A 415 -9.94 -23.39 -2.39
CA GLY A 415 -8.50 -23.44 -2.13
C GLY A 415 -7.63 -23.11 -3.35
N THR A 416 -8.21 -22.62 -4.45
CA THR A 416 -7.43 -21.96 -5.50
C THR A 416 -6.69 -20.74 -4.96
N LYS A 417 -5.46 -20.50 -5.44
CA LYS A 417 -4.69 -19.27 -5.17
C LYS A 417 -5.05 -18.14 -6.13
N MET A 418 -5.83 -18.41 -7.18
CA MET A 418 -6.28 -17.38 -8.10
C MET A 418 -7.40 -16.58 -7.44
N SER A 419 -7.03 -15.44 -6.87
CA SER A 419 -7.93 -14.56 -6.15
C SER A 419 -8.47 -13.49 -7.09
N PHE A 420 -9.33 -13.93 -8.00
CA PHE A 420 -10.02 -13.10 -8.98
C PHE A 420 -11.52 -13.26 -8.75
N ALA A 421 -12.26 -12.15 -8.67
CA ALA A 421 -13.70 -12.16 -8.39
C ALA A 421 -14.55 -12.85 -9.47
N GLY A 422 -14.01 -12.98 -10.69
CA GLY A 422 -14.67 -13.62 -11.82
C GLY A 422 -15.18 -12.65 -12.89
N LEU A 423 -15.44 -13.18 -14.08
CA LEU A 423 -16.05 -12.46 -15.20
C LEU A 423 -17.57 -12.63 -15.14
N ARG A 424 -18.29 -11.52 -14.97
CA ARG A 424 -19.77 -11.51 -14.88
C ARG A 424 -20.49 -11.67 -16.23
N SER A 425 -19.77 -11.56 -17.34
CA SER A 425 -20.35 -11.57 -18.69
C SER A 425 -19.92 -12.83 -19.43
N ASP A 426 -20.90 -13.61 -19.89
CA ASP A 426 -20.67 -14.77 -20.76
C ASP A 426 -19.98 -14.37 -22.07
N GLU A 427 -20.24 -13.15 -22.55
CA GLU A 427 -19.56 -12.58 -23.72
C GLU A 427 -18.08 -12.31 -23.43
N ASP A 428 -17.74 -11.78 -22.25
CA ASP A 428 -16.35 -11.57 -21.83
C ASP A 428 -15.62 -12.92 -21.69
N ILE A 429 -16.30 -13.94 -21.17
CA ILE A 429 -15.76 -15.31 -21.02
C ILE A 429 -15.50 -15.94 -22.38
N ALA A 430 -16.44 -15.84 -23.33
CA ALA A 430 -16.24 -16.32 -24.69
C ALA A 430 -15.06 -15.57 -25.35
N ALA A 431 -15.03 -14.24 -25.23
CA ALA A 431 -14.01 -13.37 -25.78
C ALA A 431 -12.60 -13.75 -25.28
N ILE A 432 -12.41 -13.83 -23.96
CA ILE A 432 -11.11 -14.19 -23.38
C ILE A 432 -10.68 -15.60 -23.75
N THR A 433 -11.61 -16.55 -23.84
CA THR A 433 -11.30 -17.93 -24.23
C THR A 433 -10.73 -17.97 -25.64
N ALA A 434 -11.39 -17.32 -26.61
CA ALA A 434 -10.90 -17.25 -27.98
C ALA A 434 -9.55 -16.53 -28.10
N PHE A 435 -9.34 -15.47 -27.31
CA PHE A 435 -8.05 -14.79 -27.26
C PHE A 435 -6.94 -15.73 -26.75
N LEU A 436 -7.19 -16.48 -25.68
CA LEU A 436 -6.23 -17.44 -25.11
C LEU A 436 -5.94 -18.62 -26.05
N GLU A 437 -6.92 -19.08 -26.81
CA GLU A 437 -6.71 -20.07 -27.89
C GLU A 437 -5.69 -19.56 -28.92
N ALA A 438 -5.83 -18.30 -29.33
CA ALA A 438 -4.90 -17.67 -30.28
C ALA A 438 -3.47 -17.49 -29.72
N GLN A 439 -3.27 -17.58 -28.40
CA GLN A 439 -1.92 -17.52 -27.78
C GLN A 439 -1.24 -18.90 -27.69
N GLY A 440 -1.91 -19.96 -28.16
CA GLY A 440 -1.39 -21.33 -28.15
C GLY A 440 -0.71 -21.79 -29.45
N GLU A 441 -0.77 -20.99 -30.51
CA GLU A 441 -0.21 -21.31 -31.84
C GLU A 441 1.26 -20.92 -32.03
#